data_AF-A0A1G3XQX2-F1
#
_entry.id   AF-A0A1G3XQX2-F1
#
_cell.length_a   1.000
_cell.length_b   1.000
_cell.length_c   1.000
_cell.angle_alpha   90.00
_cell.angle_beta   90.00
_cell.angle_gamma   90.00
#
_symmetry.space_group_name_H-M   'P 1'
#
loop_
_entity.id
_entity.type
_entity.pdbx_description
1 polymer ?
#
loop_
_entity_poly.entity_id
_entity_poly.type
_entity_poly.pdbx_seq_one_letter_code
_entity_poly.pdbx_strand_id
1 'polypeptide(L)'
;MGRLGVRKSEPRVERACENIFRFQHEEGGFSCHILKQSNSFLPYWREDREKSSSGEESFCSEMLREQQFSCLTGNIVASMIRMGYRGDDRVRRALQWLVNIQNKDGGWLCPYWRAHVNDKHGCFHGTICALETFSETPSEELSRGMKKAAKNGAEFLLTHRLFKADHHAYRIINPSWLKLRFPWFHEYSTLRGLDVLTKLGYVEDERLTDAVQALMRKRREDGAWILERTPGKMYTTIETLGKPSKWITLIALRTLKRLSN
;
A
#
# COMPACT_ATOMS: atom_id res chain seq x y z
N MET A 1 10.84 -3.19 14.95
CA MET A 1 9.90 -4.15 15.57
C MET A 1 8.64 -4.11 14.73
N GLY A 2 8.09 -5.26 14.32
CA GLY A 2 6.89 -5.28 13.46
C GLY A 2 5.69 -4.61 14.12
N ARG A 3 4.64 -4.27 13.36
CA ARG A 3 3.46 -3.55 13.89
C ARG A 3 2.87 -4.23 15.13
N LEU A 4 2.91 -5.56 15.22
CA LEU A 4 2.37 -6.32 16.35
C LEU A 4 3.43 -6.73 17.40
N GLY A 5 4.59 -6.06 17.45
CA GLY A 5 5.63 -6.37 18.44
C GLY A 5 6.49 -7.60 18.10
N VAL A 6 6.30 -8.18 16.91
CA VAL A 6 7.05 -9.37 16.48
C VAL A 6 8.48 -9.00 16.08
N ARG A 7 9.47 -9.80 16.50
CA ARG A 7 10.90 -9.58 16.24
C ARG A 7 11.40 -10.43 15.07
N LYS A 8 12.34 -9.88 14.30
CA LYS A 8 13.03 -10.59 13.21
C LYS A 8 13.77 -11.83 13.70
N SER A 9 14.36 -11.75 14.89
CA SER A 9 15.16 -12.80 15.51
C SER A 9 14.36 -14.06 15.88
N GLU A 10 13.03 -14.02 15.82
CA GLU A 10 12.19 -15.19 16.06
C GLU A 10 12.28 -16.14 14.84
N PRO A 11 12.74 -17.40 15.00
CA PRO A 11 13.01 -18.27 13.85
C PRO A 11 11.79 -18.54 12.95
N ARG A 12 10.58 -18.53 13.52
CA ARG A 12 9.33 -18.70 12.74
C ARG A 12 9.05 -17.48 11.86
N VAL A 13 9.41 -16.30 12.34
CA VAL A 13 9.18 -15.01 11.67
C VAL A 13 10.16 -14.85 10.53
N GLU A 14 11.44 -15.14 10.80
CA GLU A 14 12.48 -15.16 9.77
C GLU A 14 12.10 -16.13 8.63
N ARG A 15 11.72 -17.37 8.94
CA ARG A 15 11.26 -18.33 7.91
C ARG A 15 10.07 -17.83 7.10
N ALA A 16 9.12 -17.15 7.74
CA ALA A 16 7.97 -16.57 7.04
C ALA A 16 8.41 -15.45 6.09
N CYS A 17 9.32 -14.57 6.52
CA CYS A 17 9.91 -13.53 5.67
C CYS A 17 10.68 -14.11 4.48
N GLU A 18 11.55 -15.08 4.73
CA GLU A 18 12.31 -15.76 3.68
C GLU A 18 11.39 -16.47 2.69
N ASN A 19 10.29 -17.05 3.16
CA ASN A 19 9.30 -17.64 2.26
C ASN A 19 8.62 -16.59 1.36
N ILE A 20 8.32 -15.39 1.87
CA ILE A 20 7.76 -14.29 1.06
C ILE A 20 8.75 -13.83 -0.02
N PHE A 21 10.04 -13.79 0.26
CA PHE A 21 11.05 -13.38 -0.72
C PHE A 21 11.14 -14.31 -1.95
N ARG A 22 10.65 -15.54 -1.85
CA ARG A 22 10.58 -16.48 -2.99
C ARG A 22 9.59 -16.04 -4.07
N PHE A 23 8.70 -15.08 -3.77
CA PHE A 23 7.71 -14.52 -4.69
C PHE A 23 8.20 -13.23 -5.37
N GLN A 24 9.44 -12.80 -5.10
CA GLN A 24 10.01 -11.64 -5.75
C GLN A 24 10.54 -12.01 -7.15
N HIS A 25 10.21 -11.18 -8.14
CA HIS A 25 10.72 -11.27 -9.50
C HIS A 25 12.07 -10.55 -9.64
N GLU A 26 12.78 -10.82 -10.72
CA GLU A 26 14.09 -10.19 -11.00
C GLU A 26 13.98 -8.67 -11.10
N GLU A 27 12.90 -8.14 -11.68
CA GLU A 27 12.69 -6.70 -11.78
C GLU A 27 12.40 -6.03 -10.42
N GLY A 28 12.00 -6.83 -9.42
CA GLY A 28 11.87 -6.41 -8.02
C GLY A 28 10.44 -6.46 -7.46
N GLY A 29 9.41 -6.54 -8.30
CA GLY A 29 8.02 -6.70 -7.87
C GLY A 29 7.72 -8.08 -7.30
N PHE A 30 6.61 -8.20 -6.57
CA PHE A 30 6.15 -9.46 -5.98
C PHE A 30 4.83 -9.92 -6.61
N SER A 31 4.69 -11.23 -6.82
CA SER A 31 3.44 -11.87 -7.28
C SER A 31 2.79 -12.72 -6.19
N CYS A 32 1.53 -13.13 -6.41
CA CYS A 32 0.84 -14.06 -5.52
C CYS A 32 1.28 -15.51 -5.71
N HIS A 33 1.84 -15.85 -6.87
CA HIS A 33 2.26 -17.20 -7.25
C HIS A 33 3.73 -17.20 -7.68
N ILE A 34 4.42 -18.32 -7.48
CA ILE A 34 5.77 -18.56 -8.03
C ILE A 34 5.68 -19.32 -9.36
N LEU A 35 6.75 -19.32 -10.16
CA LEU A 35 6.79 -20.04 -11.44
C LEU A 35 6.44 -21.54 -11.30
N LYS A 36 6.88 -22.20 -10.23
CA LYS A 36 6.53 -23.61 -9.97
C LYS A 36 5.02 -23.85 -9.75
N GLN A 37 4.25 -22.79 -9.48
CA GLN A 37 2.80 -22.83 -9.32
C GLN A 37 2.08 -22.35 -10.59
N SER A 38 2.79 -22.01 -11.66
CA SER A 38 2.16 -21.51 -12.90
C SER A 38 1.22 -22.52 -13.55
N ASN A 39 1.32 -23.81 -13.21
CA ASN A 39 0.39 -24.81 -13.70
C ASN A 39 -1.08 -24.52 -13.31
N SER A 40 -1.32 -23.70 -12.27
CA SER A 40 -2.67 -23.22 -11.95
C SER A 40 -3.27 -22.32 -13.03
N PHE A 41 -2.44 -21.84 -13.96
CA PHE A 41 -2.82 -20.96 -15.06
C PHE A 41 -3.20 -21.70 -16.34
N LEU A 42 -2.93 -23.00 -16.42
CA LEU A 42 -3.19 -23.82 -17.61
C LEU A 42 -4.66 -23.84 -18.05
N PRO A 43 -5.66 -23.87 -17.15
CA PRO A 43 -7.06 -23.76 -17.56
C PRO A 43 -7.33 -22.46 -18.33
N TYR A 44 -6.82 -21.32 -17.84
CA TYR A 44 -6.96 -20.02 -18.49
C TYR A 44 -6.21 -19.96 -19.83
N TRP A 45 -5.02 -20.57 -19.93
CA TRP A 45 -4.29 -20.65 -21.20
C TRP A 45 -5.07 -21.43 -22.26
N ARG A 46 -5.71 -22.54 -21.88
CA ARG A 46 -6.52 -23.34 -22.81
C ARG A 46 -7.71 -22.56 -23.38
N GLU A 47 -8.32 -21.71 -22.56
CA GLU A 47 -9.38 -20.79 -22.99
C GLU A 47 -8.84 -19.63 -23.85
N ASP A 48 -7.63 -19.16 -23.57
CA ASP A 48 -7.00 -18.03 -24.27
C ASP A 48 -6.30 -18.43 -25.59
N ARG A 49 -5.91 -19.70 -25.76
CA ARG A 49 -5.22 -20.16 -26.99
C ARG A 49 -6.04 -19.96 -28.26
N GLU A 50 -7.36 -19.86 -28.14
CA GLU A 50 -8.25 -19.55 -29.27
C GLU A 50 -8.15 -18.09 -29.70
N LYS A 51 -7.56 -17.23 -28.86
CA LYS A 51 -7.41 -15.77 -29.04
C LYS A 51 -5.96 -15.31 -29.11
N SER A 52 -5.01 -16.13 -28.66
CA SER A 52 -3.57 -15.80 -28.56
C SER A 52 -2.70 -16.94 -29.08
N SER A 53 -1.65 -16.61 -29.83
CA SER A 53 -0.65 -17.56 -30.36
C SER A 53 0.51 -17.84 -29.40
N SER A 54 0.45 -17.33 -28.17
CA SER A 54 1.52 -17.52 -27.18
C SER A 54 1.61 -18.97 -26.70
N GLY A 55 2.84 -19.51 -26.67
CA GLY A 55 3.11 -20.83 -26.08
C GLY A 55 2.82 -20.84 -24.58
N GLU A 56 2.52 -22.02 -24.03
CA GLU A 56 2.10 -22.23 -22.62
C GLU A 56 3.03 -21.54 -21.61
N GLU A 57 4.34 -21.70 -21.78
CA GLU A 57 5.36 -21.11 -20.90
C GLU A 57 5.35 -19.58 -20.94
N SER A 58 5.24 -19.00 -22.15
CA SER A 58 5.15 -17.56 -22.35
C SER A 58 3.91 -16.98 -21.68
N PHE A 59 2.76 -17.62 -21.88
CA PHE A 59 1.50 -17.20 -21.26
C PHE A 59 1.56 -17.24 -19.73
N CYS A 60 2.10 -18.33 -19.18
CA CYS A 60 2.28 -18.48 -17.74
C CYS A 60 3.21 -17.41 -17.15
N SER A 61 4.32 -17.11 -17.84
CA SER A 61 5.27 -16.07 -17.46
C SER A 61 4.62 -14.67 -17.49
N GLU A 62 3.89 -14.36 -18.55
CA GLU A 62 3.14 -13.10 -18.67
C GLU A 62 2.12 -12.96 -17.53
N MET A 63 1.31 -13.98 -17.26
CA MET A 63 0.31 -13.92 -16.20
C MET A 63 0.94 -13.77 -14.81
N LEU A 64 2.11 -14.36 -14.57
CA LEU A 64 2.86 -14.12 -13.33
C LEU A 64 3.35 -12.67 -13.24
N ARG A 65 3.83 -12.12 -14.35
CA ARG A 65 4.29 -10.72 -14.43
C ARG A 65 3.13 -9.75 -14.18
N GLU A 66 1.94 -10.02 -14.72
CA GLU A 66 0.73 -9.22 -14.46
C GLU A 66 0.41 -9.10 -12.97
N GLN A 67 0.75 -10.12 -12.17
CA GLN A 67 0.52 -10.14 -10.73
C GLN A 67 1.50 -9.29 -9.92
N GLN A 68 2.53 -8.70 -10.54
CA GLN A 68 3.41 -7.73 -9.87
C GLN A 68 2.65 -6.41 -9.63
N PHE A 69 1.72 -6.43 -8.68
CA PHE A 69 0.89 -5.28 -8.35
C PHE A 69 1.66 -4.30 -7.45
N SER A 70 1.53 -3.01 -7.72
CA SER A 70 2.12 -1.94 -6.89
C SER A 70 1.63 -1.99 -5.45
N CYS A 71 0.34 -2.27 -5.25
CA CYS A 71 -0.26 -2.39 -3.92
C CYS A 71 0.26 -3.59 -3.13
N LEU A 72 0.43 -4.74 -3.78
CA LEU A 72 0.97 -5.96 -3.17
C LEU A 72 2.44 -5.74 -2.77
N THR A 73 3.25 -5.30 -3.73
CA THR A 73 4.67 -5.03 -3.51
C THR A 73 4.86 -3.98 -2.42
N GLY A 74 4.12 -2.88 -2.45
CA GLY A 74 4.19 -1.83 -1.43
C GLY A 74 3.85 -2.33 -0.02
N ASN A 75 2.78 -3.14 0.12
CA ASN A 75 2.41 -3.72 1.41
C ASN A 75 3.49 -4.69 1.94
N ILE A 76 4.06 -5.53 1.08
CA ILE A 76 5.14 -6.46 1.45
C ILE A 76 6.36 -5.67 1.90
N VAL A 77 6.82 -4.72 1.10
CA VAL A 77 8.03 -3.92 1.38
C VAL A 77 7.88 -3.11 2.66
N ALA A 78 6.75 -2.42 2.87
CA ALA A 78 6.49 -1.69 4.11
C ALA A 78 6.51 -2.63 5.32
N SER A 79 5.99 -3.85 5.19
CA SER A 79 6.03 -4.86 6.25
C SER A 79 7.46 -5.34 6.52
N MET A 80 8.24 -5.64 5.47
CA MET A 80 9.64 -6.06 5.58
C MET A 80 10.52 -5.00 6.24
N ILE A 81 10.35 -3.72 5.88
CA ILE A 81 11.06 -2.59 6.51
C ILE A 81 10.78 -2.57 8.02
N ARG A 82 9.52 -2.63 8.43
CA ARG A 82 9.10 -2.66 9.86
C ARG A 82 9.64 -3.88 10.61
N MET A 83 9.79 -4.99 9.90
CA MET A 83 10.36 -6.23 10.41
C MET A 83 11.89 -6.22 10.45
N GLY A 84 12.57 -5.14 10.04
CA GLY A 84 14.03 -5.01 10.14
C GLY A 84 14.79 -5.56 8.93
N TYR A 85 14.14 -5.65 7.77
CA TYR A 85 14.78 -5.98 6.49
C TYR A 85 15.07 -4.76 5.63
N ARG A 86 15.06 -3.55 6.21
CA ARG A 86 15.34 -2.29 5.49
C ARG A 86 16.67 -2.33 4.71
N GLY A 87 17.70 -2.94 5.29
CA GLY A 87 19.02 -3.10 4.69
C GLY A 87 19.19 -4.32 3.77
N ASP A 88 18.12 -5.04 3.44
CA ASP A 88 18.16 -6.22 2.57
C ASP A 88 18.09 -5.81 1.09
N ASP A 89 18.91 -6.41 0.23
CA ASP A 89 18.95 -6.07 -1.20
C ASP A 89 17.64 -6.37 -1.92
N ARG A 90 16.89 -7.36 -1.46
CA ARG A 90 15.55 -7.67 -2.00
C ARG A 90 14.59 -6.52 -1.73
N VAL A 91 14.66 -5.92 -0.54
CA VAL A 91 13.86 -4.74 -0.18
C VAL A 91 14.29 -3.54 -1.02
N ARG A 92 15.60 -3.31 -1.20
CA ARG A 92 16.12 -2.23 -2.07
C ARG A 92 15.67 -2.38 -3.52
N ARG A 93 15.73 -3.59 -4.08
CA ARG A 93 15.24 -3.85 -5.44
C ARG A 93 13.75 -3.55 -5.58
N ALA A 94 12.93 -3.94 -4.62
CA ALA A 94 11.50 -3.65 -4.65
C ALA A 94 11.19 -2.16 -4.53
N LEU A 95 11.95 -1.41 -3.71
CA LEU A 95 11.85 0.04 -3.64
C LEU A 95 12.22 0.70 -4.98
N GLN A 96 13.28 0.22 -5.63
CA GLN A 96 13.68 0.72 -6.95
C GLN A 96 12.65 0.36 -8.02
N TRP A 97 12.06 -0.83 -7.96
CA TRP A 97 10.96 -1.23 -8.83
C TRP A 97 9.78 -0.27 -8.70
N LEU A 98 9.37 0.09 -7.47
CA LEU A 98 8.31 1.08 -7.23
C LEU A 98 8.64 2.45 -7.86
N VAL A 99 9.89 2.89 -7.84
CA VAL A 99 10.31 4.13 -8.53
C VAL A 99 10.13 3.99 -10.05
N ASN A 100 10.52 2.85 -10.62
CA ASN A 100 10.51 2.63 -12.06
C ASN A 100 9.10 2.51 -12.65
N ILE A 101 8.14 2.01 -11.86
CA ILE A 101 6.76 1.79 -12.31
C ILE A 101 5.80 2.94 -11.97
N GLN A 102 6.28 4.06 -11.44
CA GLN A 102 5.43 5.21 -11.12
C GLN A 102 4.80 5.79 -12.40
N ASN A 103 3.49 6.06 -12.37
CA ASN A 103 2.77 6.65 -13.49
C ASN A 103 3.12 8.13 -13.68
N LYS A 104 2.82 8.65 -14.89
CA LYS A 104 3.09 10.06 -15.25
C LYS A 104 2.35 11.08 -14.36
N ASP A 105 1.20 10.71 -13.80
CA ASP A 105 0.41 11.54 -12.88
C ASP A 105 0.93 11.50 -11.43
N GLY A 106 2.03 10.78 -11.18
CA GLY A 106 2.63 10.61 -9.86
C GLY A 106 2.02 9.48 -9.03
N GLY A 107 0.90 8.91 -9.44
CA GLY A 107 0.28 7.78 -8.77
C GLY A 107 0.91 6.44 -9.14
N TRP A 108 0.37 5.36 -8.58
CA TRP A 108 0.70 3.99 -8.95
C TRP A 108 -0.55 3.22 -9.34
N LEU A 109 -0.43 2.40 -10.37
CA LEU A 109 -1.43 1.41 -10.79
C LEU A 109 -0.78 0.01 -10.82
N CYS A 110 -1.48 -1.01 -11.33
CA CYS A 110 -0.86 -2.29 -11.64
C CYS A 110 -0.16 -2.19 -13.00
N PRO A 111 1.19 -2.16 -13.04
CA PRO A 111 1.94 -1.73 -14.23
C PRO A 111 1.83 -2.69 -15.42
N TYR A 112 1.57 -3.96 -15.14
CA TYR A 112 1.57 -5.01 -16.16
C TYR A 112 0.20 -5.63 -16.38
N TRP A 113 -0.79 -5.34 -15.52
CA TRP A 113 -2.09 -5.99 -15.59
C TRP A 113 -2.88 -5.49 -16.79
N ARG A 114 -3.23 -6.39 -17.71
CA ARG A 114 -3.89 -6.05 -18.99
C ARG A 114 -5.20 -5.30 -18.82
N ALA A 115 -5.89 -5.50 -17.70
CA ALA A 115 -7.13 -4.78 -17.37
C ALA A 115 -6.96 -3.25 -17.31
N HIS A 116 -5.73 -2.77 -17.07
CA HIS A 116 -5.42 -1.35 -16.91
C HIS A 116 -4.69 -0.74 -18.12
N VAL A 117 -4.65 -1.42 -19.27
CA VAL A 117 -3.93 -0.91 -20.47
C VAL A 117 -4.43 0.46 -20.94
N ASN A 118 -5.72 0.75 -20.73
CA ASN A 118 -6.34 2.01 -21.13
C ASN A 118 -6.42 3.04 -20.00
N ASP A 119 -6.00 2.68 -18.80
CA ASP A 119 -6.11 3.56 -17.64
C ASP A 119 -4.98 4.58 -17.64
N LYS A 120 -5.34 5.85 -17.50
CA LYS A 120 -4.41 6.98 -17.53
C LYS A 120 -4.10 7.56 -16.14
N HIS A 121 -4.77 7.04 -15.12
CA HIS A 121 -4.69 7.53 -13.75
C HIS A 121 -4.18 6.44 -12.82
N GLY A 122 -3.29 6.81 -11.89
CA GLY A 122 -2.94 5.99 -10.75
C GLY A 122 -4.15 5.68 -9.88
N CYS A 123 -4.09 4.58 -9.13
CA CYS A 123 -5.12 4.25 -8.16
C CYS A 123 -4.66 4.61 -6.74
N PHE A 124 -5.59 5.09 -5.91
CA PHE A 124 -5.28 5.47 -4.52
C PHE A 124 -4.66 4.34 -3.71
N HIS A 125 -5.07 3.10 -3.97
CA HIS A 125 -4.57 1.95 -3.23
C HIS A 125 -3.12 1.61 -3.59
N GLY A 126 -2.78 1.62 -4.88
CA GLY A 126 -1.40 1.48 -5.35
C GLY A 126 -0.52 2.60 -4.80
N THR A 127 -0.98 3.85 -4.93
CA THR A 127 -0.23 5.03 -4.49
C THR A 127 0.04 5.01 -2.99
N ILE A 128 -0.96 4.74 -2.14
CA ILE A 128 -0.73 4.74 -0.68
C ILE A 128 0.19 3.61 -0.23
N CYS A 129 0.11 2.44 -0.88
CA CYS A 129 0.97 1.30 -0.55
C CYS A 129 2.42 1.60 -0.93
N ALA A 130 2.66 2.24 -2.07
CA ALA A 130 3.99 2.67 -2.48
C ALA A 130 4.53 3.76 -1.53
N LEU A 131 3.76 4.82 -1.26
CA LEU A 131 4.15 5.91 -0.36
C LEU A 131 4.46 5.42 1.05
N GLU A 132 3.70 4.44 1.55
CA GLU A 132 3.94 3.90 2.88
C GLU A 132 5.36 3.31 2.98
N THR A 133 5.88 2.68 1.93
CA THR A 133 7.26 2.16 1.93
C THR A 133 8.30 3.26 2.13
N PHE A 134 8.15 4.39 1.44
CA PHE A 134 9.05 5.54 1.57
C PHE A 134 8.91 6.20 2.93
N SER A 135 7.70 6.27 3.49
CA SER A 135 7.44 6.84 4.81
C SER A 135 8.03 6.03 5.98
N GLU A 136 8.35 4.75 5.76
CA GLU A 136 8.96 3.87 6.75
C GLU A 136 10.50 3.84 6.65
N THR A 137 11.06 4.51 5.65
CA THR A 137 12.51 4.62 5.43
C THR A 137 12.98 6.02 5.84
N PRO A 138 14.05 6.14 6.66
CA PRO A 138 14.61 7.45 7.00
C PRO A 138 14.95 8.28 5.76
N SER A 139 14.76 9.59 5.84
CA SER A 139 14.89 10.49 4.69
C SER A 139 16.30 10.48 4.08
N GLU A 140 17.30 10.18 4.91
CA GLU A 140 18.72 10.13 4.58
C GLU A 140 19.07 8.87 3.78
N GLU A 141 18.30 7.80 3.96
CA GLU A 141 18.47 6.53 3.26
C GLU A 141 17.72 6.47 1.92
N LEU A 142 16.77 7.39 1.69
CA LEU A 142 16.04 7.47 0.43
C LEU A 142 16.94 8.03 -0.68
N SER A 143 17.05 7.29 -1.79
CA SER A 143 17.73 7.78 -2.99
C SER A 143 17.01 9.02 -3.58
N ARG A 144 17.70 9.78 -4.44
CA ARG A 144 17.09 10.92 -5.15
C ARG A 144 15.84 10.51 -5.93
N GLY A 145 15.87 9.33 -6.56
CA GLY A 145 14.73 8.77 -7.29
C GLY A 145 13.55 8.47 -6.37
N MET A 146 13.82 7.87 -5.20
CA MET A 146 12.79 7.57 -4.20
C MET A 146 12.18 8.85 -3.61
N LYS A 147 12.98 9.87 -3.31
CA LYS A 147 12.48 11.18 -2.85
C LYS A 147 11.57 11.84 -3.90
N LYS A 148 11.97 11.79 -5.17
CA LYS A 148 11.15 12.32 -6.27
C LYS A 148 9.84 11.55 -6.41
N ALA A 149 9.90 10.22 -6.36
CA ALA A 149 8.71 9.37 -6.41
C ALA A 149 7.76 9.64 -5.23
N ALA A 150 8.29 9.73 -4.01
CA ALA A 150 7.52 10.07 -2.82
C ALA A 150 6.83 11.43 -2.95
N LYS A 151 7.55 12.45 -3.45
CA LYS A 151 6.98 13.77 -3.71
C LYS A 151 5.82 13.71 -4.70
N ASN A 152 6.02 13.08 -5.85
CA ASN A 152 5.01 12.95 -6.89
C ASN A 152 3.77 12.19 -6.39
N GLY A 153 3.96 11.12 -5.61
CA GLY A 153 2.86 10.38 -5.02
C GLY A 153 2.08 11.16 -3.97
N ALA A 154 2.79 11.94 -3.15
CA ALA A 154 2.15 12.83 -2.19
C ALA A 154 1.29 13.86 -2.90
N GLU A 155 1.80 14.50 -3.96
CA GLU A 155 1.02 15.43 -4.79
C GLU A 155 -0.21 14.75 -5.40
N PHE A 156 -0.09 13.51 -5.89
CA PHE A 156 -1.25 12.75 -6.37
C PHE A 156 -2.35 12.67 -5.29
N LEU A 157 -2.02 12.31 -4.05
CA LEU A 157 -3.04 12.23 -2.98
C LEU A 157 -3.54 13.61 -2.52
N LEU A 158 -2.67 14.61 -2.49
CA LEU A 158 -2.96 15.96 -1.98
C LEU A 158 -3.87 16.74 -2.94
N THR A 159 -3.67 16.65 -4.26
CA THR A 159 -4.57 17.24 -5.26
C THR A 159 -6.01 16.74 -5.06
N HIS A 160 -6.15 15.49 -4.64
CA HIS A 160 -7.45 14.88 -4.33
C HIS A 160 -7.88 15.06 -2.87
N ARG A 161 -7.19 15.88 -2.07
CA ARG A 161 -7.45 16.08 -0.65
C ARG A 161 -7.69 14.77 0.10
N LEU A 162 -6.90 13.75 -0.27
CA LEU A 162 -6.89 12.36 0.20
C LEU A 162 -8.13 11.51 -0.11
N PHE A 163 -9.30 12.06 -0.44
CA PHE A 163 -10.52 11.26 -0.68
C PHE A 163 -11.57 11.92 -1.57
N LYS A 164 -11.25 13.06 -2.18
CA LYS A 164 -12.14 13.90 -2.97
C LYS A 164 -11.68 13.93 -4.44
N ALA A 165 -12.63 14.05 -5.36
CA ALA A 165 -12.34 14.16 -6.78
C ALA A 165 -12.09 15.62 -7.16
N ASP A 166 -10.84 15.93 -7.51
CA ASP A 166 -10.37 17.26 -7.91
C ASP A 166 -11.14 17.82 -9.13
N HIS A 167 -11.44 16.99 -10.12
CA HIS A 167 -12.20 17.36 -11.31
C HIS A 167 -13.74 17.26 -11.18
N HIS A 168 -14.25 16.91 -10.00
CA HIS A 168 -15.70 16.79 -9.74
C HIS A 168 -16.14 17.61 -8.53
N ALA A 169 -15.73 18.88 -8.49
CA ALA A 169 -16.06 19.83 -7.42
C ALA A 169 -15.75 19.27 -6.03
N TYR A 170 -14.67 18.51 -5.90
CA TYR A 170 -14.21 17.93 -4.63
C TYR A 170 -15.26 17.05 -3.92
N ARG A 171 -16.14 16.38 -4.69
CA ARG A 171 -17.04 15.34 -4.17
C ARG A 171 -16.26 14.16 -3.62
N ILE A 172 -16.81 13.49 -2.61
CA ILE A 172 -16.22 12.26 -2.04
C ILE A 172 -16.17 11.19 -3.13
N ILE A 173 -14.98 10.65 -3.40
CA ILE A 173 -14.77 9.59 -4.40
C ILE A 173 -15.45 8.29 -3.93
N ASN A 174 -15.19 7.91 -2.68
CA ASN A 174 -15.75 6.70 -2.10
C ASN A 174 -15.99 6.89 -0.59
N PRO A 175 -17.25 6.93 -0.12
CA PRO A 175 -17.57 7.14 1.29
C PRO A 175 -16.93 6.11 2.23
N SER A 176 -16.64 4.90 1.75
CA SER A 176 -16.00 3.88 2.57
C SER A 176 -14.60 4.28 3.03
N TRP A 177 -13.88 5.14 2.28
CA TRP A 177 -12.51 5.58 2.61
C TRP A 177 -12.44 6.38 3.91
N LEU A 178 -13.55 7.00 4.29
CA LEU A 178 -13.73 7.72 5.55
C LEU A 178 -14.01 6.80 6.75
N LYS A 179 -14.31 5.50 6.54
CA LYS A 179 -14.46 4.54 7.63
C LYS A 179 -13.09 4.19 8.23
N LEU A 180 -12.95 4.40 9.53
CA LEU A 180 -11.75 4.08 10.29
C LEU A 180 -11.58 2.58 10.40
N ARG A 181 -10.44 2.09 9.95
CA ARG A 181 -10.21 0.65 9.79
C ARG A 181 -8.82 0.25 10.22
N PHE A 182 -8.73 -0.97 10.73
CA PHE A 182 -7.49 -1.63 11.07
C PHE A 182 -7.68 -3.15 11.01
N PRO A 183 -6.67 -3.92 10.58
CA PRO A 183 -5.42 -3.51 9.93
C PRO A 183 -5.63 -3.00 8.48
N TRP A 184 -4.59 -2.40 7.89
CA TRP A 184 -4.60 -1.96 6.49
C TRP A 184 -3.99 -3.03 5.58
N PHE A 185 -4.84 -3.66 4.76
CA PHE A 185 -4.39 -4.62 3.74
C PHE A 185 -4.74 -4.14 2.32
N HIS A 186 -5.99 -4.35 1.88
CA HIS A 186 -6.38 -4.22 0.46
C HIS A 186 -7.26 -2.99 0.14
N GLU A 187 -7.59 -2.16 1.13
CA GLU A 187 -8.45 -1.00 0.91
C GLU A 187 -7.80 0.31 1.36
N TYR A 188 -8.03 1.38 0.60
CA TYR A 188 -7.55 2.72 0.93
C TYR A 188 -8.37 3.37 2.07
N SER A 189 -7.69 3.93 3.06
CA SER A 189 -8.28 4.64 4.20
C SER A 189 -7.67 6.05 4.32
N THR A 190 -8.51 7.05 4.53
CA THR A 190 -8.08 8.44 4.71
C THR A 190 -7.13 8.61 5.90
N LEU A 191 -7.32 7.84 7.00
CA LEU A 191 -6.39 7.85 8.14
C LEU A 191 -5.01 7.29 7.77
N ARG A 192 -4.93 6.29 6.87
CA ARG A 192 -3.64 5.81 6.33
C ARG A 192 -2.97 6.90 5.50
N GLY A 193 -3.73 7.60 4.66
CA GLY A 193 -3.27 8.77 3.92
C GLY A 193 -2.64 9.82 4.83
N LEU A 194 -3.36 10.23 5.88
CA LEU A 194 -2.85 11.19 6.86
C LEU A 194 -1.60 10.70 7.60
N ASP A 195 -1.58 9.44 8.07
CA ASP A 195 -0.40 8.89 8.76
C ASP A 195 0.84 8.91 7.84
N VAL A 196 0.70 8.48 6.60
CA VAL A 196 1.81 8.42 5.63
C VAL A 196 2.29 9.80 5.23
N LEU A 197 1.38 10.73 4.87
CA LEU A 197 1.78 12.07 4.43
C LEU A 197 2.44 12.89 5.56
N THR A 198 1.93 12.76 6.79
CA THR A 198 2.56 13.42 7.94
C THR A 198 3.93 12.83 8.29
N LYS A 199 4.16 11.52 8.08
CA LYS A 199 5.52 10.93 8.18
C LYS A 199 6.48 11.46 7.11
N LEU A 200 5.96 11.76 5.92
CA LEU A 200 6.73 12.31 4.81
C LEU A 200 6.98 13.82 4.92
N GLY A 201 6.50 14.47 5.99
CA GLY A 201 6.77 15.88 6.27
C GLY A 201 5.75 16.88 5.72
N TYR A 202 4.59 16.42 5.24
CA TYR A 202 3.53 17.31 4.69
C TYR A 202 2.61 17.90 5.77
N VAL A 203 3.13 18.19 6.96
CA VAL A 203 2.32 18.59 8.13
C VAL A 203 1.66 19.97 7.95
N GLU A 204 2.31 20.87 7.20
CA GLU A 204 1.82 22.22 6.90
C GLU A 204 0.92 22.30 5.65
N ASP A 205 0.67 21.18 4.95
CA ASP A 205 -0.10 21.23 3.71
C ASP A 205 -1.60 21.38 3.99
N GLU A 206 -2.17 22.54 3.63
CA GLU A 206 -3.57 22.87 3.87
C GLU A 206 -4.56 21.87 3.25
N ARG A 207 -4.15 21.10 2.23
CA ARG A 207 -4.99 20.09 1.56
C ARG A 207 -5.26 18.89 2.47
N LEU A 208 -4.56 18.75 3.59
CA LEU A 208 -4.86 17.78 4.64
C LEU A 208 -6.09 18.14 5.49
N THR A 209 -6.50 19.41 5.50
CA THR A 209 -7.55 19.93 6.40
C THR A 209 -8.84 19.12 6.34
N ASP A 210 -9.32 18.80 5.14
CA ASP A 210 -10.56 18.04 4.96
C ASP A 210 -10.52 16.65 5.62
N ALA A 211 -9.37 15.98 5.52
CA ALA A 211 -9.14 14.67 6.11
C ALA A 211 -8.98 14.76 7.63
N VAL A 212 -8.26 15.79 8.13
CA VAL A 212 -8.12 16.05 9.57
C VAL A 212 -9.49 16.33 10.21
N GLN A 213 -10.32 17.18 9.58
CA GLN A 213 -11.66 17.47 10.08
C GLN A 213 -12.56 16.22 10.06
N ALA A 214 -12.45 15.38 9.03
CA ALA A 214 -13.17 14.11 9.00
C ALA A 214 -12.74 13.15 10.13
N LEU A 215 -11.44 13.13 10.48
CA LEU A 215 -10.93 12.37 11.61
C LEU A 215 -11.44 12.94 12.94
N MET A 216 -11.35 14.26 13.14
CA MET A 216 -11.73 14.93 14.39
C MET A 216 -13.22 14.79 14.70
N ARG A 217 -14.11 14.87 13.71
CA ARG A 217 -15.55 14.62 13.89
C ARG A 217 -15.89 13.21 14.41
N LYS A 218 -14.97 12.25 14.24
CA LYS A 218 -15.13 10.87 14.71
C LYS A 218 -14.49 10.62 16.07
N ARG A 219 -13.83 11.63 16.66
CA ARG A 219 -13.23 11.52 18.00
C ARG A 219 -14.34 11.49 19.04
N ARG A 220 -14.29 10.49 19.91
CA ARG A 220 -15.21 10.37 21.05
C ARG A 220 -14.82 11.32 22.17
N GLU A 221 -15.72 11.52 23.12
CA GLU A 221 -15.48 12.31 24.34
C GLU A 221 -14.30 11.76 25.16
N ASP A 222 -14.16 10.43 25.22
CA ASP A 222 -13.03 9.74 25.86
C ASP A 222 -11.70 9.88 25.09
N GLY A 223 -11.70 10.60 23.97
CA GLY A 223 -10.55 10.85 23.13
C GLY A 223 -10.16 9.70 22.19
N ALA A 224 -10.90 8.58 22.20
CA ALA A 224 -10.66 7.43 21.33
C ALA A 224 -11.48 7.47 20.02
N TRP A 225 -11.20 6.53 19.13
CA TRP A 225 -11.93 6.32 17.87
C TRP A 225 -12.45 4.88 17.76
N ILE A 226 -13.60 4.71 17.12
CA ILE A 226 -14.23 3.40 16.91
C ILE A 226 -13.60 2.65 15.73
N LEU A 227 -13.46 1.33 15.86
CA LEU A 227 -13.21 0.44 14.72
C LEU A 227 -14.47 0.30 13.85
N GLU A 228 -14.51 0.96 12.70
CA GLU A 228 -15.68 0.96 11.81
C GLU A 228 -15.58 -0.11 10.72
N ARG A 229 -14.37 -0.62 10.43
CA ARG A 229 -14.16 -1.69 9.45
C ARG A 229 -12.92 -2.52 9.78
N THR A 230 -13.01 -3.83 9.58
CA THR A 230 -11.88 -4.77 9.61
C THR A 230 -11.96 -5.67 8.37
N PRO A 231 -10.83 -6.19 7.85
CA PRO A 231 -10.85 -7.25 6.83
C PRO A 231 -11.69 -8.44 7.29
N GLY A 232 -12.46 -9.04 6.36
CA GLY A 232 -13.40 -10.12 6.69
C GLY A 232 -12.74 -11.48 6.95
N LYS A 233 -11.67 -11.83 6.22
CA LYS A 233 -10.91 -13.08 6.41
C LYS A 233 -9.57 -12.76 7.05
N MET A 234 -9.42 -13.08 8.34
CA MET A 234 -8.15 -13.01 9.07
C MET A 234 -7.97 -14.28 9.90
N TYR A 235 -6.72 -14.69 10.12
CA TYR A 235 -6.39 -15.83 10.99
C TYR A 235 -6.74 -15.59 12.47
N THR A 236 -6.85 -14.32 12.87
CA THR A 236 -7.22 -13.93 14.23
C THR A 236 -7.92 -12.58 14.22
N THR A 237 -8.76 -12.35 15.22
CA THR A 237 -9.40 -11.05 15.46
C THR A 237 -8.44 -10.18 16.28
N ILE A 238 -8.07 -9.02 15.75
CA ILE A 238 -7.17 -8.08 16.46
C ILE A 238 -7.95 -7.21 17.45
N GLU A 239 -9.10 -6.69 17.02
CA GLU A 239 -9.99 -5.83 17.81
C GLU A 239 -11.45 -6.05 17.39
N THR A 240 -12.39 -5.68 18.26
CA THR A 240 -13.83 -5.88 18.04
C THR A 240 -14.44 -4.72 17.24
N LEU A 241 -15.11 -5.05 16.13
CA LEU A 241 -15.84 -4.08 15.31
C LEU A 241 -16.88 -3.31 16.15
N GLY A 242 -16.97 -1.99 15.95
CA GLY A 242 -17.91 -1.12 16.67
C GLY A 242 -17.48 -0.74 18.09
N LYS A 243 -16.31 -1.20 18.57
CA LYS A 243 -15.74 -0.81 19.86
C LYS A 243 -14.60 0.20 19.70
N PRO A 244 -14.26 0.99 20.74
CA PRO A 244 -13.07 1.84 20.74
C PRO A 244 -11.82 1.03 20.39
N SER A 245 -11.04 1.50 19.42
CA SER A 245 -9.85 0.85 18.90
C SER A 245 -8.59 1.50 19.44
N LYS A 246 -7.72 0.71 20.07
CA LYS A 246 -6.40 1.11 20.52
C LYS A 246 -5.51 1.44 19.32
N TRP A 247 -5.58 0.67 18.24
CA TRP A 247 -4.75 0.88 17.05
C TRP A 247 -5.11 2.15 16.29
N ILE A 248 -6.40 2.36 16.02
CA ILE A 248 -6.87 3.58 15.35
C ILE A 248 -6.57 4.78 16.23
N THR A 249 -6.81 4.70 17.53
CA THR A 249 -6.52 5.79 18.48
C THR A 249 -5.02 6.11 18.51
N LEU A 250 -4.14 5.11 18.58
CA LEU A 250 -2.69 5.31 18.56
C LEU A 250 -2.23 5.99 17.27
N ILE A 251 -2.73 5.55 16.11
CA ILE A 251 -2.39 6.12 14.80
C ILE A 251 -2.91 7.56 14.72
N ALA A 252 -4.18 7.80 15.08
CA ALA A 252 -4.78 9.12 15.08
C ALA A 252 -4.02 10.10 15.97
N LEU A 253 -3.69 9.71 17.21
CA LEU A 253 -2.94 10.57 18.13
C LEU A 253 -1.52 10.87 17.63
N ARG A 254 -0.82 9.88 17.03
CA ARG A 254 0.50 10.12 16.42
C ARG A 254 0.43 11.07 15.23
N THR A 255 -0.57 10.91 14.38
CA THR A 255 -0.83 11.80 13.25
C THR A 255 -1.13 13.22 13.73
N LEU A 256 -2.05 13.39 14.68
CA LEU A 256 -2.40 14.69 15.23
C LEU A 256 -1.22 15.37 15.94
N LYS A 257 -0.40 14.59 16.66
CA LYS A 257 0.84 15.11 17.28
C LYS A 257 1.82 15.66 16.24
N ARG A 258 1.94 15.02 15.07
CA ARG A 258 2.80 15.53 13.98
C ARG A 258 2.24 16.80 13.35
N LEU A 259 0.92 16.97 13.32
CA LEU A 259 0.25 18.15 12.77
C LEU A 259 0.23 19.35 13.73
N SER A 260 0.55 19.14 15.01
CA SER A 260 0.56 20.18 16.04
C SER A 260 1.96 20.69 16.41
N ASN A 261 3.00 20.11 15.80
CA ASN A 261 4.41 20.41 16.06
C ASN A 261 5.00 21.17 14.88
#